data_AF-A0A534LWC2-F1
#
_entry.id   AF-A0A534LWC2-F1
#
_cell.length_a   1.000
_cell.length_b   1.000
_cell.length_c   1.000
_cell.angle_alpha   90.00
_cell.angle_beta   90.00
_cell.angle_gamma   90.00
#
_symmetry.space_group_name_H-M   'P 1'
#
loop_
_entity.id
_entity.type
_entity.pdbx_description
1 polymer ?
#
loop_
_entity_poly.entity_id
_entity_poly.type
_entity_poly.pdbx_seq_one_letter_code
_entity_poly.pdbx_strand_id
1 'polypeptide(L)'
;IRNNRLPGYSFDARGNVSFGIQDYTDFPGMKYDPEIGVFGMDVSVSLQRPGWRVARRAIQARRIPRSHRVSRSEGIEFMKAHFKVEVVE
;
A
#
# COMPACT_ATOMS: atom_id res chain seq x y z
N ILE A 1 11.53 -1.77 -10.55
CA ILE A 1 10.28 -2.56 -10.65
C ILE A 1 9.17 -1.84 -11.42
N ARG A 2 8.66 -0.66 -11.03
CA ARG A 2 7.64 0.09 -11.82
C ARG A 2 7.94 1.57 -12.08
N ASN A 3 9.21 2.00 -11.96
CA ASN A 3 9.61 3.42 -12.08
C ASN A 3 8.77 4.36 -11.19
N ASN A 4 8.36 3.88 -10.01
CA ASN A 4 7.47 4.58 -9.07
C ASN A 4 6.11 5.01 -9.66
N ARG A 5 5.59 4.28 -10.66
CA ARG A 5 4.29 4.57 -11.28
C ARG A 5 3.23 3.61 -10.77
N LEU A 6 2.11 4.13 -10.30
CA LEU A 6 0.95 3.35 -9.89
C LEU A 6 -0.30 3.81 -10.65
N PRO A 7 -1.11 2.90 -11.18
CA PRO A 7 -2.36 3.30 -11.83
C PRO A 7 -3.37 3.81 -10.80
N GLY A 8 -4.19 4.78 -11.20
CA GLY A 8 -5.21 5.37 -10.33
C GLY A 8 -6.20 4.34 -9.80
N TYR A 9 -6.55 3.32 -10.60
CA TYR A 9 -7.48 2.25 -10.20
C TYR A 9 -6.94 1.35 -9.07
N SER A 10 -5.62 1.34 -8.84
CA SER A 10 -5.03 0.57 -7.73
C SER A 10 -5.35 1.14 -6.35
N PHE A 11 -5.91 2.35 -6.28
CA PHE A 11 -6.28 3.01 -5.03
C PHE A 11 -7.75 2.79 -4.67
N ASP A 12 -8.00 2.27 -3.47
CA ASP A 12 -9.34 2.10 -2.92
C ASP A 12 -9.90 3.44 -2.35
N ALA A 13 -11.20 3.49 -2.11
CA ALA A 13 -11.91 4.61 -1.49
C ALA A 13 -11.32 5.03 -0.11
N ARG A 14 -10.65 4.10 0.59
CA ARG A 14 -10.00 4.33 1.88
C ARG A 14 -8.52 4.75 1.79
N GLY A 15 -8.02 5.04 0.58
CA GLY A 15 -6.64 5.42 0.35
C GLY A 15 -5.63 4.27 0.48
N ASN A 16 -6.09 3.03 0.55
CA ASN A 16 -5.22 1.86 0.46
C ASN A 16 -4.78 1.64 -0.98
N VAL A 17 -3.63 1.00 -1.18
CA VAL A 17 -3.11 0.70 -2.52
C VAL A 17 -2.60 -0.73 -2.60
N SER A 18 -2.87 -1.38 -3.72
CA SER A 18 -2.39 -2.74 -3.99
C SER A 18 -1.74 -2.81 -5.36
N PHE A 19 -0.62 -3.52 -5.44
CA PHE A 19 0.10 -3.75 -6.70
C PHE A 19 0.84 -5.09 -6.66
N GLY A 20 0.94 -5.72 -7.84
CA GLY A 20 1.69 -6.96 -8.03
C GLY A 20 3.11 -6.71 -8.51
N ILE A 21 4.04 -7.51 -8.00
CA ILE A 21 5.43 -7.65 -8.40
C ILE A 21 5.54 -9.00 -9.09
N GLN A 22 6.05 -9.03 -10.33
CA GLN A 22 6.10 -10.27 -11.11
C GLN A 22 7.30 -11.16 -10.73
N ASP A 23 8.42 -10.53 -10.36
CA ASP A 23 9.65 -11.23 -10.03
C ASP A 23 10.27 -10.63 -8.77
N TYR A 24 10.56 -11.48 -7.78
CA TYR A 24 11.22 -11.06 -6.55
C TYR A 24 12.73 -10.80 -6.74
N THR A 25 13.35 -11.34 -7.79
CA THR A 25 14.79 -11.12 -8.09
C THR A 25 15.08 -9.69 -8.52
N ASP A 26 14.05 -8.93 -8.90
CA ASP A 26 14.14 -7.48 -9.13
C ASP A 26 14.43 -6.67 -7.85
N PHE A 27 14.32 -7.29 -6.66
CA PHE A 27 14.66 -6.62 -5.41
C PHE A 27 16.18 -6.54 -5.21
N PRO A 28 16.71 -5.36 -4.85
CA PRO A 28 18.12 -5.21 -4.57
C PRO A 28 18.54 -6.10 -3.40
N GLY A 29 19.44 -7.05 -3.66
CA GLY A 29 19.99 -7.98 -2.66
C GLY A 29 19.42 -9.39 -2.71
N MET A 30 18.36 -9.64 -3.49
CA MET A 30 17.83 -10.99 -3.71
C MET A 30 18.47 -11.58 -4.97
N LYS A 31 19.32 -12.60 -4.80
CA LYS A 31 19.86 -13.37 -5.92
C LYS A 31 18.89 -14.49 -6.30
N TYR A 32 18.88 -14.82 -7.59
CA TYR A 32 18.15 -15.98 -8.08
C TYR A 32 18.70 -17.26 -7.46
N ASP A 33 17.81 -18.07 -6.89
CA ASP A 33 18.10 -19.41 -6.41
C ASP A 33 17.31 -20.42 -7.26
N PRO A 34 17.99 -21.27 -8.05
CA PRO A 34 17.34 -22.27 -8.90
C PRO A 34 16.45 -23.26 -8.14
N GLU A 35 16.68 -23.49 -6.85
CA GLU A 35 15.84 -24.41 -6.05
C GLU A 35 14.48 -23.79 -5.70
N ILE A 36 14.40 -22.47 -5.58
CA ILE A 36 13.17 -21.73 -5.24
C ILE A 36 12.37 -21.40 -6.50
N GLY A 37 13.06 -21.05 -7.59
CA GLY A 37 12.44 -20.59 -8.83
C GLY A 37 11.92 -19.15 -8.75
N VAL A 38 11.39 -18.62 -9.86
CA VAL A 38 10.85 -17.25 -9.93
C VAL A 38 9.41 -17.22 -9.43
N PHE A 39 9.12 -16.37 -8.44
CA PHE A 39 7.75 -16.14 -7.97
C PHE A 39 7.39 -14.66 -7.93
N GLY A 40 6.13 -14.37 -8.24
CA GLY A 40 5.53 -13.07 -8.08
C GLY A 40 4.94 -12.88 -6.69
N MET A 41 4.73 -11.62 -6.31
CA MET A 41 4.15 -11.23 -5.02
C MET A 41 3.10 -10.15 -5.21
N ASP A 42 1.97 -10.28 -4.54
CA ASP A 42 0.99 -9.21 -4.41
C ASP A 42 1.23 -8.42 -3.12
N VAL A 43 1.44 -7.12 -3.27
CA VAL A 43 1.69 -6.21 -2.16
C VAL A 43 0.46 -5.35 -1.94
N SER A 44 -0.05 -5.35 -0.71
CA SER A 44 -1.14 -4.48 -0.28
C SER A 44 -0.68 -3.55 0.84
N VAL A 45 -0.78 -2.25 0.61
CA VAL A 45 -0.37 -1.21 1.54
C VAL A 45 -1.60 -0.55 2.12
N SER A 46 -1.69 -0.56 3.46
CA SER A 46 -2.78 0.09 4.19
C SER A 46 -2.30 1.40 4.81
N LEU A 47 -2.87 2.52 4.36
CA LEU A 47 -2.59 3.85 4.93
C LEU A 47 -3.55 4.14 6.09
N GLN A 48 -3.01 4.48 7.25
CA GLN A 48 -3.80 4.75 8.46
C GLN A 48 -3.22 5.92 9.23
N ARG A 49 -4.12 6.74 9.80
CA ARG A 49 -3.72 7.77 10.75
C ARG A 49 -3.45 7.14 12.13
N PRO A 50 -2.57 7.75 12.96
CA PRO A 50 -2.40 7.33 14.34
C PRO A 50 -3.73 7.37 15.09
N GLY A 51 -4.11 6.28 15.76
CA GLY A 51 -5.40 6.18 16.48
C GLY A 51 -6.24 4.95 16.14
N TRP A 52 -5.85 4.18 15.12
CA TRP A 52 -6.61 2.99 14.69
C TRP A 52 -6.76 1.89 15.75
N ARG A 53 -5.92 1.91 16.80
CA ARG A 53 -6.00 0.97 17.93
C ARG A 53 -7.38 0.98 18.59
N VAL A 54 -8.09 2.11 18.59
CA VAL A 54 -9.43 2.24 19.20
C VAL A 54 -10.44 1.26 18.59
N ALA A 55 -10.30 0.93 17.30
CA ALA A 55 -11.15 -0.06 16.62
C ALA A 55 -10.67 -1.51 16.78
N ARG A 56 -9.40 -1.74 17.15
CA ARG A 56 -8.78 -3.08 17.25
C ARG A 56 -8.71 -3.64 18.67
N ARG A 57 -8.74 -2.78 19.69
CA ARG A 57 -8.62 -3.19 21.09
C ARG A 57 -9.83 -4.03 21.54
N ALA A 58 -9.59 -5.01 22.42
CA ALA A 58 -10.65 -5.87 22.94
C ALA A 58 -11.60 -5.13 23.89
N ILE A 59 -11.06 -4.33 24.82
CA ILE A 59 -11.86 -3.61 25.81
C ILE A 59 -12.16 -2.19 25.32
N GLN A 60 -13.43 -1.77 25.45
CA GLN A 60 -13.93 -0.46 25.04
C GLN A 60 -13.65 -0.14 23.56
N ALA A 61 -13.79 -1.12 22.66
CA ALA A 61 -13.68 -0.89 21.22
C ALA A 61 -14.68 0.18 20.75
N ARG A 62 -14.24 1.09 19.88
CA ARG A 62 -15.13 2.09 19.26
C ARG A 62 -14.85 2.22 17.77
N ARG A 63 -15.90 2.57 17.01
CA ARG A 63 -15.78 2.82 15.57
C ARG A 63 -14.99 4.09 15.31
N ILE A 64 -14.13 4.04 14.30
CA ILE A 64 -13.38 5.22 13.85
C ILE A 64 -14.32 6.17 13.09
N PRO A 65 -14.39 7.46 13.49
CA PRO A 65 -15.21 8.47 12.83
C PRO A 65 -14.74 8.71 11.40
N ARG A 66 -15.65 9.16 10.53
CA ARG A 66 -15.36 9.37 9.10
C ARG A 66 -14.27 10.41 8.87
N SER A 67 -14.22 11.47 9.69
CA SER A 67 -13.20 12.52 9.63
C SER A 67 -11.77 12.04 9.91
N HIS A 68 -11.61 10.94 10.64
CA HIS A 68 -10.31 10.35 10.90
C HIS A 68 -9.90 9.32 9.83
N ARG A 69 -10.81 8.97 8.91
CA ARG A 69 -10.50 8.03 7.83
C ARG A 69 -9.73 8.72 6.72
N VAL A 70 -8.77 8.00 6.15
CA VAL A 70 -8.05 8.44 4.96
C VAL A 70 -8.98 8.27 3.76
N SER A 71 -9.05 9.30 2.92
CA SER A 71 -9.77 9.25 1.65
C SER A 71 -8.84 8.81 0.52
N ARG A 72 -9.41 8.42 -0.63
CA ARG A 72 -8.62 8.09 -1.83
C ARG A 72 -7.69 9.23 -2.26
N SER A 73 -8.17 10.46 -2.26
CA SER A 73 -7.38 11.64 -2.65
C SER A 73 -6.23 11.91 -1.69
N GLU A 74 -6.48 11.85 -0.38
CA GLU A 74 -5.44 11.98 0.64
C GLU A 74 -4.38 10.89 0.53
N GLY A 75 -4.80 9.65 0.25
CA GLY A 75 -3.86 8.53 0.06
C GLY A 75 -2.95 8.73 -1.16
N ILE A 76 -3.51 9.23 -2.27
CA ILE A 76 -2.74 9.56 -3.48
C ILE A 76 -1.74 10.68 -3.20
N GLU A 77 -2.17 11.76 -2.53
CA GLU A 77 -1.32 12.88 -2.18
C GLU A 77 -0.18 12.48 -1.24
N PHE A 78 -0.48 11.65 -0.24
CA PHE A 78 0.53 11.11 0.68
C PHE A 78 1.59 10.28 -0.06
N MET A 79 1.18 9.42 -1.00
CA MET A 79 2.10 8.59 -1.78
C MET A 79 2.96 9.43 -2.74
N LYS A 80 2.38 10.48 -3.33
CA LYS A 80 3.12 11.45 -4.16
C LYS A 80 4.18 12.20 -3.35
N ALA A 81 3.81 12.71 -2.17
CA ALA A 81 4.69 13.53 -1.35
C ALA A 81 5.84 12.73 -0.70
N HIS A 82 5.53 11.58 -0.09
CA HIS A 82 6.51 10.82 0.69
C HIS A 82 7.32 9.83 -0.13
N PHE A 83 6.71 9.20 -1.14
CA PHE A 83 7.33 8.13 -1.92
C PHE A 83 7.66 8.53 -3.36
N LYS A 84 7.37 9.78 -3.76
CA LYS A 84 7.59 10.31 -5.12
C LYS A 84 6.93 9.41 -6.18
N VAL A 85 5.76 8.89 -5.86
CA VAL A 85 4.99 8.00 -6.74
C VAL A 85 4.20 8.84 -7.73
N GLU A 86 4.31 8.53 -9.02
CA GLU A 86 3.45 9.10 -10.05
C GLU A 86 2.18 8.25 -10.18
N VAL A 87 1.02 8.90 -10.03
CA VAL A 87 -0.26 8.24 -10.29
C VAL A 87 -0.66 8.50 -11.73
N VAL A 88 -0.69 7.43 -12.53
CA VAL A 88 -1.13 7.45 -13.93
C VAL A 88 -2.62 7.14 -13.95
N GLU A 89 -3.42 7.97 -14.62
CA GLU A 89 -4.85 7.67 -14.83
C GLU A 89 -5.07 6.50 -15.77
#